data_AF-Q21A35-F1
#
_entry.id   AF-Q21A35-F1
#
_cell.length_a   1.000
_cell.length_b   1.000
_cell.length_c   1.000
_cell.angle_alpha   90.00
_cell.angle_beta   90.00
_cell.angle_gamma   90.00
#
_symmetry.space_group_name_H-M   'P 1'
#
loop_
_entity.id
_entity.type
_entity.pdbx_description
1 polymer ?
#
loop_
_entity_poly.entity_id
_entity_poly.type
_entity_poly.pdbx_seq_one_letter_code
_entity_poly.pdbx_strand_id
1 'polypeptide(L)'
;MNNALLLKLHRWTSLVFALPLIVVLLTGLILSFEPIVQDRALDPALVNADRVTSLIQRFDPDGRARGLSISAVGQRLQLQGTPAPAIDLVTGEAATTSDVAGSVILWSRRTHEHLFDQEWLLIASTIGMVAIMIIGTLMGLPRLRNSLAGWHKGMAWFTIPLLLLSPITALFMLSGITFQGAPPAAAAKPLPLIEAVRAIAQSHDLAKLTSLRNRGGRVMARIYEDGELRAYTVSADGVAPLPRNWPRLLHEGNWWTLLSGSLNVITSVVLIGLLGTGLVMWGRRKLRPRNRRAVDVGRGAAVGPVS
;
A
#
# COMPACT_ATOMS: atom_id res chain seq x y z
N MET A 1 32.08 5.62 -14.20
CA MET A 1 31.05 4.70 -14.74
C MET A 1 30.51 5.26 -16.06
N ASN A 2 30.29 4.45 -17.09
CA ASN A 2 29.83 4.95 -18.40
C ASN A 2 28.32 5.27 -18.36
N ASN A 3 27.93 6.54 -18.51
CA ASN A 3 26.53 6.98 -18.52
C ASN A 3 25.68 6.29 -19.59
N ALA A 4 26.27 5.86 -20.71
CA ALA A 4 25.55 5.11 -21.73
C ALA A 4 25.12 3.72 -21.23
N LEU A 5 25.97 3.07 -20.41
CA LEU A 5 25.65 1.79 -19.79
C LEU A 5 24.53 1.94 -18.76
N LEU A 6 24.63 2.94 -17.86
CA LEU A 6 23.59 3.22 -16.86
C LEU A 6 22.24 3.47 -17.50
N LEU A 7 22.20 4.29 -18.56
CA LEU A 7 20.98 4.55 -19.31
C LEU A 7 20.42 3.30 -19.98
N LYS A 8 21.27 2.41 -20.49
CA LYS A 8 20.85 1.13 -21.07
C LYS A 8 20.26 0.22 -20.00
N LEU A 9 20.94 0.07 -18.86
CA LEU A 9 20.48 -0.73 -17.73
C LEU A 9 19.15 -0.21 -17.20
N HIS A 10 19.06 1.08 -16.87
CA HIS A 10 17.82 1.71 -16.41
C HIS A 10 16.65 1.39 -17.34
N ARG A 11 16.83 1.54 -18.66
CA ARG A 11 15.76 1.27 -19.62
C ARG A 11 15.33 -0.18 -19.65
N TRP A 12 16.29 -1.10 -19.73
CA TRP A 12 15.97 -2.52 -19.83
C TRP A 12 15.34 -3.05 -18.55
N THR A 13 15.86 -2.66 -17.38
CA THR A 13 15.25 -3.01 -16.10
C THR A 13 13.83 -2.46 -16.00
N SER A 14 13.60 -1.18 -16.37
CA SER A 14 12.25 -0.60 -16.37
C SER A 14 11.28 -1.35 -17.30
N LEU A 15 11.74 -1.82 -18.46
CA LEU A 15 10.88 -2.53 -19.42
C LEU A 15 10.56 -3.95 -18.95
N VAL A 16 11.56 -4.68 -18.44
CA VAL A 16 11.38 -6.04 -17.93
C VAL A 16 10.35 -6.07 -16.80
N PHE A 17 10.40 -5.07 -15.91
CA PHE A 17 9.50 -4.98 -14.76
C PHE A 17 8.28 -4.08 -14.98
N ALA A 18 8.05 -3.56 -16.20
CA ALA A 18 7.00 -2.57 -16.42
C ALA A 18 5.60 -3.08 -16.03
N LEU A 19 5.23 -4.27 -16.49
CA LEU A 19 3.91 -4.86 -16.22
C LEU A 19 3.67 -5.15 -14.74
N PRO A 20 4.55 -5.88 -14.02
CA PRO A 20 4.33 -6.12 -12.61
C PRO A 20 4.36 -4.82 -11.79
N LEU A 21 5.21 -3.85 -12.15
CA LEU A 21 5.21 -2.54 -11.49
C LEU A 21 3.93 -1.75 -11.73
N ILE A 22 3.32 -1.80 -12.93
CA ILE A 22 2.01 -1.19 -13.17
C ILE A 22 0.98 -1.75 -12.19
N VAL A 23 0.92 -3.07 -12.04
CA VAL A 23 -0.05 -3.72 -11.13
C VAL A 23 0.19 -3.28 -9.69
N VAL A 24 1.43 -3.39 -9.19
CA VAL A 24 1.78 -3.02 -7.81
C VAL A 24 1.53 -1.55 -7.52
N LEU A 25 1.85 -0.65 -8.46
CA LEU A 25 1.66 0.78 -8.28
C LEU A 25 0.18 1.17 -8.32
N LEU A 26 -0.63 0.54 -9.17
CA LEU A 26 -2.07 0.81 -9.23
C LEU A 26 -2.79 0.30 -7.98
N THR A 27 -2.46 -0.92 -7.51
CA THR A 27 -3.02 -1.43 -6.25
C THR A 27 -2.51 -0.64 -5.05
N GLY A 28 -1.24 -0.24 -5.04
CA GLY A 28 -0.67 0.64 -4.01
C GLY A 28 -1.34 2.02 -3.96
N LEU A 29 -1.69 2.58 -5.13
CA LEU A 29 -2.46 3.82 -5.22
C LEU A 29 -3.84 3.65 -4.58
N ILE A 30 -4.56 2.56 -4.86
CA ILE A 30 -5.86 2.30 -4.23
C ILE A 30 -5.71 2.20 -2.70
N LEU A 31 -4.72 1.46 -2.23
CA LEU A 31 -4.46 1.28 -0.78
C LEU A 31 -4.01 2.56 -0.09
N SER A 32 -3.38 3.50 -0.80
CA SER A 32 -2.96 4.78 -0.21
C SER A 32 -4.12 5.66 0.29
N PHE A 33 -5.35 5.40 -0.18
CA PHE A 33 -6.56 6.04 0.34
C PHE A 33 -7.12 5.37 1.60
N GLU A 34 -6.75 4.12 1.88
CA GLU A 34 -7.32 3.35 2.99
C GLU A 34 -7.15 4.06 4.35
N PRO A 35 -5.96 4.57 4.75
CA PRO A 35 -5.78 5.26 6.03
C PRO A 35 -6.65 6.53 6.15
N ILE A 36 -6.76 7.29 5.06
CA ILE A 36 -7.53 8.55 4.99
C ILE A 36 -9.01 8.29 5.24
N VAL A 37 -9.51 7.18 4.72
CA VAL A 37 -10.93 6.84 4.77
C VAL A 37 -11.27 6.08 6.07
N GLN A 38 -10.36 5.25 6.58
CA GLN A 38 -10.61 4.42 7.77
C GLN A 38 -10.52 5.17 9.11
N ASP A 39 -9.77 6.25 9.21
CA ASP A 39 -9.69 7.05 10.45
C ASP A 39 -10.95 7.90 10.72
N ARG A 40 -11.91 7.88 9.79
CA ARG A 40 -13.23 8.47 10.03
C ARG A 40 -13.88 7.77 11.22
N ALA A 41 -14.17 8.54 12.27
CA ALA A 41 -14.85 8.02 13.44
C ALA A 41 -16.27 7.58 13.05
N LEU A 42 -16.67 6.40 13.53
CA LEU A 42 -18.07 6.01 13.56
C LEU A 42 -18.82 6.84 14.61
N ASP A 43 -20.14 6.94 14.48
CA ASP A 43 -20.98 7.41 15.57
C ASP A 43 -20.79 6.48 16.78
N PRO A 44 -20.33 6.97 17.95
CA PRO A 44 -20.11 6.16 19.14
C PRO A 44 -21.36 5.38 19.58
N ALA A 45 -22.57 5.88 19.27
CA ALA A 45 -23.82 5.18 19.57
C ALA A 45 -23.94 3.84 18.82
N LEU A 46 -23.35 3.72 17.64
CA LEU A 46 -23.40 2.51 16.81
C LEU A 46 -22.48 1.38 17.29
N VAL A 47 -21.45 1.72 18.07
CA VAL A 47 -20.34 0.83 18.41
C VAL A 47 -19.96 0.84 19.88
N ASN A 48 -20.86 1.29 20.76
CA ASN A 48 -20.67 1.17 22.21
C ASN A 48 -20.59 -0.32 22.65
N ALA A 49 -20.03 -0.55 23.85
CA ALA A 49 -19.75 -1.89 24.34
C ALA A 49 -20.99 -2.78 24.43
N ASP A 50 -22.12 -2.27 24.92
CA ASP A 50 -23.35 -3.04 25.07
C ASP A 50 -23.94 -3.42 23.71
N ARG A 51 -23.89 -2.50 22.74
CA ARG A 51 -24.33 -2.76 21.37
C ARG A 51 -23.44 -3.79 20.69
N VAL A 52 -22.13 -3.65 20.75
CA VAL A 52 -21.21 -4.61 20.12
C VAL A 52 -21.33 -5.99 20.77
N THR A 53 -21.42 -6.06 22.10
CA THR A 53 -21.53 -7.35 22.80
C THR A 53 -22.87 -8.04 22.55
N SER A 54 -23.99 -7.30 22.47
CA SER A 54 -25.29 -7.87 22.09
C SER A 54 -25.31 -8.37 20.65
N LEU A 55 -24.65 -7.67 19.71
CA LEU A 55 -24.49 -8.15 18.33
C LEU A 55 -23.65 -9.43 18.28
N ILE A 56 -22.54 -9.51 19.03
CA ILE A 56 -21.73 -10.73 19.11
C ILE A 56 -22.57 -11.90 19.63
N GLN A 57 -23.32 -11.71 20.72
CA GLN A 57 -24.16 -12.77 21.30
C GLN A 57 -25.25 -13.24 20.33
N ARG A 58 -25.83 -12.33 19.55
CA ARG A 58 -26.88 -12.67 18.57
C ARG A 58 -26.33 -13.47 17.39
N PHE A 59 -25.14 -13.12 16.88
CA PHE A 59 -24.58 -13.70 15.65
C PHE A 59 -23.52 -14.79 15.89
N ASP A 60 -23.06 -14.96 17.13
CA ASP A 60 -22.15 -16.01 17.58
C ASP A 60 -22.51 -16.48 19.01
N PRO A 61 -23.70 -17.07 19.21
CA PRO A 61 -24.16 -17.51 20.54
C PRO A 61 -23.26 -18.60 21.15
N ASP A 62 -22.61 -19.39 20.30
CA ASP A 62 -21.70 -20.47 20.69
C ASP A 62 -20.27 -19.96 21.04
N GLY A 63 -19.98 -18.67 20.83
CA GLY A 63 -18.67 -18.08 21.12
C GLY A 63 -17.52 -18.63 20.26
N ARG A 64 -17.79 -18.99 18.99
CA ARG A 64 -16.81 -19.57 18.07
C ARG A 64 -15.95 -18.51 17.38
N ALA A 65 -16.41 -17.25 17.33
CA ALA A 65 -15.69 -16.16 16.70
C ALA A 65 -14.35 -15.91 17.43
N ARG A 66 -13.29 -15.79 16.64
CA ARG A 66 -11.91 -15.58 17.13
C ARG A 66 -11.49 -14.11 17.08
N GLY A 67 -12.41 -13.25 16.66
CA GLY A 67 -12.18 -11.83 16.47
C GLY A 67 -13.35 -11.15 15.77
N LEU A 68 -13.20 -9.85 15.58
CA LEU A 68 -14.08 -9.00 14.81
C LEU A 68 -13.25 -7.96 14.03
N SER A 69 -13.86 -7.43 12.97
CA SER A 69 -13.39 -6.23 12.27
C SER A 69 -14.56 -5.27 12.10
N ILE A 70 -14.27 -3.99 12.24
CA ILE A 70 -15.23 -2.90 12.10
C ILE A 70 -14.78 -2.05 10.92
N SER A 71 -15.68 -1.87 9.95
CA SER A 71 -15.47 -0.98 8.81
C SER A 71 -16.22 0.32 9.07
N ALA A 72 -15.48 1.41 9.28
CA ALA A 72 -16.08 2.74 9.42
C ALA A 72 -16.82 3.18 8.14
N VAL A 73 -16.27 2.81 6.98
CA VAL A 73 -16.79 3.16 5.65
C VAL A 73 -18.08 2.42 5.33
N GLY A 74 -18.06 1.11 5.56
CA GLY A 74 -19.20 0.25 5.29
C GLY A 74 -20.24 0.27 6.42
N GLN A 75 -19.92 0.92 7.55
CA GLN A 75 -20.67 0.85 8.81
C GLN A 75 -21.06 -0.60 9.15
N ARG A 76 -20.05 -1.49 9.11
CA ARG A 76 -20.25 -2.93 9.26
C ARG A 76 -19.34 -3.52 10.32
N LEU A 77 -19.87 -4.51 11.03
CA LEU A 77 -19.12 -5.40 11.90
C LEU A 77 -19.09 -6.79 11.27
N GLN A 78 -17.90 -7.38 11.17
CA GLN A 78 -17.72 -8.74 10.68
C GLN A 78 -17.04 -9.57 11.76
N LEU A 79 -17.68 -10.66 12.17
CA LEU A 79 -17.07 -11.66 13.05
C LEU A 79 -16.10 -12.53 12.24
N GLN A 80 -14.94 -12.84 12.82
CA GLN A 80 -13.87 -13.60 12.18
C GLN A 80 -13.82 -15.02 12.71
N GLY A 81 -13.56 -15.98 11.82
CA GLY A 81 -13.48 -17.41 12.18
C GLY A 81 -14.84 -18.09 12.35
N THR A 82 -15.92 -17.44 11.91
CA THR A 82 -17.29 -17.96 11.89
C THR A 82 -17.90 -17.67 10.51
N PRO A 83 -18.86 -18.49 10.01
CA PRO A 83 -19.61 -18.20 8.79
C PRO A 83 -20.67 -17.09 8.96
N ALA A 84 -20.71 -16.40 10.11
CA ALA A 84 -21.64 -15.31 10.35
C ALA A 84 -21.54 -14.22 9.25
N PRO A 85 -22.68 -13.71 8.76
CA PRO A 85 -22.67 -12.64 7.77
C PRO A 85 -22.08 -11.34 8.35
N ALA A 86 -21.71 -10.42 7.46
CA ALA A 86 -21.44 -9.04 7.88
C ALA A 86 -22.70 -8.46 8.51
N ILE A 87 -22.54 -7.72 9.60
CA ILE A 87 -23.62 -7.10 10.36
C ILE A 87 -23.59 -5.60 10.03
N ASP A 88 -24.71 -5.07 9.59
CA ASP A 88 -24.91 -3.64 9.40
C ASP A 88 -25.05 -2.98 10.78
N LEU A 89 -24.21 -1.99 11.09
CA LEU A 89 -24.16 -1.37 12.42
C LEU A 89 -25.35 -0.45 12.69
N VAL A 90 -25.96 0.12 11.65
CA VAL A 90 -27.10 1.03 11.77
C VAL A 90 -28.35 0.23 12.16
N THR A 91 -28.60 -0.89 11.48
CA THR A 91 -29.77 -1.74 11.72
C THR A 91 -29.53 -2.80 12.80
N GLY A 92 -28.30 -3.29 12.91
CA GLY A 92 -27.96 -4.48 13.71
C GLY A 92 -28.38 -5.80 13.07
N GLU A 93 -28.74 -5.79 11.79
CA GLU A 93 -29.15 -6.96 11.02
C GLU A 93 -28.03 -7.43 10.08
N ALA A 94 -28.20 -8.61 9.49
CA ALA A 94 -27.29 -9.07 8.45
C ALA A 94 -27.31 -8.09 7.26
N ALA A 95 -26.12 -7.64 6.84
CA ALA A 95 -25.98 -6.73 5.72
C ALA A 95 -26.47 -7.40 4.43
N THR A 96 -27.44 -6.77 3.77
CA THR A 96 -28.08 -7.27 2.55
C THR A 96 -27.40 -6.76 1.27
N THR A 97 -26.61 -5.70 1.37
CA THR A 97 -25.89 -5.08 0.25
C THR A 97 -24.43 -5.51 0.22
N SER A 98 -23.85 -5.62 -0.97
CA SER A 98 -22.42 -5.94 -1.11
C SER A 98 -21.53 -4.76 -0.67
N ASP A 99 -20.41 -5.04 0.01
CA ASP A 99 -19.39 -4.04 0.32
C ASP A 99 -18.40 -3.92 -0.85
N VAL A 100 -18.78 -3.19 -1.88
CA VAL A 100 -17.96 -3.03 -3.09
C VAL A 100 -16.63 -2.35 -2.75
N ALA A 101 -16.66 -1.31 -1.91
CA ALA A 101 -15.46 -0.58 -1.51
C ALA A 101 -14.48 -1.48 -0.74
N GLY A 102 -14.97 -2.20 0.28
CA GLY A 102 -14.18 -3.16 1.03
C GLY A 102 -13.64 -4.29 0.15
N SER A 103 -14.43 -4.76 -0.83
CA SER A 103 -14.00 -5.78 -1.79
C SER A 103 -12.86 -5.31 -2.69
N VAL A 104 -12.91 -4.07 -3.19
CA VAL A 104 -11.85 -3.46 -3.99
C VAL A 104 -10.57 -3.26 -3.17
N ILE A 105 -10.69 -2.81 -1.91
CA ILE A 105 -9.55 -2.67 -1.00
C ILE A 105 -8.92 -4.05 -0.72
N LEU A 106 -9.73 -5.06 -0.41
CA LEU A 106 -9.25 -6.42 -0.13
C LEU A 106 -8.56 -7.05 -1.35
N TRP A 107 -9.14 -6.90 -2.53
CA TRP A 107 -8.53 -7.35 -3.78
C TRP A 107 -7.20 -6.63 -4.02
N SER A 108 -7.19 -5.30 -3.89
CA SER A 108 -5.97 -4.48 -4.06
C SER A 108 -4.88 -4.92 -3.10
N ARG A 109 -5.23 -5.17 -1.83
CA ARG A 109 -4.31 -5.66 -0.80
C ARG A 109 -3.71 -7.01 -1.17
N ARG A 110 -4.53 -8.01 -1.50
CA ARG A 110 -4.03 -9.34 -1.90
C ARG A 110 -3.12 -9.26 -3.12
N THR A 111 -3.52 -8.49 -4.14
CA THR A 111 -2.73 -8.33 -5.35
C THR A 111 -1.44 -7.52 -5.09
N HIS A 112 -1.45 -6.53 -4.19
CA HIS A 112 -0.27 -5.77 -3.83
C HIS A 112 0.74 -6.60 -3.01
N GLU A 113 0.24 -7.43 -2.09
CA GLU A 113 1.06 -8.24 -1.17
C GLU A 113 1.58 -9.53 -1.81
N HIS A 114 0.90 -10.06 -2.83
CA HIS A 114 1.25 -11.36 -3.44
C HIS A 114 1.38 -11.37 -4.96
N LEU A 115 0.97 -10.30 -5.66
CA LEU A 115 1.02 -10.18 -7.12
C LEU A 115 0.47 -11.42 -7.85
N PHE A 116 -0.80 -11.76 -7.60
CA PHE A 116 -1.44 -12.98 -8.12
C PHE A 116 -0.72 -14.26 -7.67
N ASP A 117 -0.37 -14.33 -6.39
CA ASP A 117 0.37 -15.44 -5.75
C ASP A 117 1.76 -15.70 -6.34
N GLN A 118 2.33 -14.73 -7.05
CA GLN A 118 3.70 -14.74 -7.58
C GLN A 118 4.64 -13.91 -6.69
N GLU A 119 4.85 -14.38 -5.46
CA GLU A 119 5.66 -13.66 -4.47
C GLU A 119 7.09 -13.34 -4.96
N TRP A 120 7.72 -14.29 -5.66
CA TRP A 120 9.05 -14.08 -6.25
C TRP A 120 9.06 -12.91 -7.25
N LEU A 121 7.98 -12.72 -8.01
CA LEU A 121 7.85 -11.66 -8.99
C LEU A 121 7.63 -10.31 -8.31
N LEU A 122 6.87 -10.27 -7.21
CA LEU A 122 6.72 -9.09 -6.38
C LEU A 122 8.07 -8.65 -5.80
N ILE A 123 8.83 -9.58 -5.22
CA ILE A 123 10.16 -9.33 -4.65
C ILE A 123 11.10 -8.83 -5.75
N ALA A 124 11.20 -9.54 -6.87
CA ALA A 124 12.07 -9.17 -7.99
C ALA A 124 11.71 -7.79 -8.56
N SER A 125 10.42 -7.47 -8.68
CA SER A 125 9.95 -6.17 -9.16
C SER A 125 10.27 -5.05 -8.17
N THR A 126 10.13 -5.30 -6.88
CA THR A 126 10.47 -4.34 -5.82
C THR A 126 11.97 -4.04 -5.81
N ILE A 127 12.81 -5.08 -5.92
CA ILE A 127 14.26 -4.93 -6.08
C ILE A 127 14.59 -4.17 -7.36
N GLY A 128 13.94 -4.53 -8.48
CA GLY A 128 14.10 -3.86 -9.77
C GLY A 128 13.77 -2.38 -9.70
N MET A 129 12.70 -2.01 -9.00
CA MET A 129 12.29 -0.61 -8.77
C MET A 129 13.36 0.17 -8.00
N VAL A 130 13.86 -0.38 -6.89
CA VAL A 130 14.95 0.24 -6.11
C VAL A 130 16.21 0.39 -6.97
N ALA A 131 16.58 -0.65 -7.73
CA ALA A 131 17.73 -0.62 -8.61
C ALA A 131 17.60 0.46 -9.71
N ILE A 132 16.42 0.60 -10.33
CA ILE A 132 16.16 1.67 -11.31
C ILE A 132 16.34 3.05 -10.69
N MET A 133 15.83 3.28 -9.47
CA MET A 133 15.99 4.56 -8.77
C MET A 133 17.45 4.85 -8.46
N ILE A 134 18.20 3.86 -7.96
CA ILE A 134 19.64 4.00 -7.69
C ILE A 134 20.40 4.33 -8.99
N ILE A 135 20.13 3.60 -10.07
CA ILE A 135 20.75 3.86 -11.39
C ILE A 135 20.38 5.28 -11.85
N GLY A 136 19.14 5.70 -11.68
CA GLY A 136 18.65 7.04 -12.01
C GLY A 136 19.43 8.14 -11.29
N THR A 137 19.70 7.96 -9.99
CA THR A 137 20.53 8.89 -9.19
C THR A 137 21.97 8.94 -9.70
N LEU A 138 22.56 7.77 -9.98
CA LEU A 138 23.95 7.64 -10.47
C LEU A 138 24.16 8.25 -11.86
N MET A 139 23.09 8.47 -12.64
CA MET A 139 23.15 9.20 -13.91
C MET A 139 23.34 10.72 -13.75
N GLY A 140 23.36 11.24 -12.51
CA GLY A 140 23.76 12.60 -12.17
C GLY A 140 22.62 13.62 -12.09
N LEU A 141 22.99 14.90 -11.91
CA LEU A 141 22.03 15.99 -11.71
C LEU A 141 21.13 16.21 -12.94
N PRO A 142 19.84 16.55 -12.72
CA PRO A 142 18.89 16.68 -13.80
C PRO A 142 19.10 18.01 -14.51
N ARG A 143 19.45 17.97 -15.79
CA ARG A 143 19.33 19.14 -16.67
C ARG A 143 17.86 19.35 -17.01
N LEU A 144 17.20 20.24 -16.28
CA LEU A 144 15.79 20.56 -16.46
C LEU A 144 15.58 21.32 -17.77
N ARG A 145 14.63 20.85 -18.56
CA ARG A 145 14.18 21.46 -19.81
C ARG A 145 12.68 21.27 -19.89
N ASN A 146 11.95 22.22 -20.47
CA ASN A 146 10.51 22.07 -20.69
C ASN A 146 10.23 21.01 -21.77
N SER A 147 10.35 19.75 -21.39
CA SER A 147 10.20 18.57 -22.24
C SER A 147 9.84 17.37 -21.37
N LEU A 148 9.23 16.34 -21.95
CA LEU A 148 8.86 15.12 -21.22
C LEU A 148 10.04 14.52 -20.44
N ALA A 149 11.22 14.48 -21.06
CA ALA A 149 12.43 13.95 -20.43
C ALA A 149 12.96 14.85 -19.30
N GLY A 150 12.79 16.17 -19.42
CA GLY A 150 13.15 17.11 -18.37
C GLY A 150 12.22 16.99 -17.16
N TRP A 151 10.91 16.89 -17.38
CA TRP A 151 9.91 16.65 -16.35
C TRP A 151 10.09 15.29 -15.65
N HIS A 152 10.34 14.21 -16.41
CA HIS A 152 10.65 12.89 -15.83
C HIS A 152 11.85 12.97 -14.88
N LYS A 153 12.94 13.61 -15.30
CA LYS A 153 14.13 13.78 -14.45
C LYS A 153 13.85 14.67 -13.24
N GLY A 154 13.13 15.77 -13.42
CA GLY A 154 12.77 16.68 -12.33
C GLY A 154 11.95 15.98 -11.26
N MET A 155 10.86 15.32 -11.65
CA MET A 155 10.03 14.54 -10.73
C MET A 155 10.85 13.49 -10.00
N ALA A 156 11.63 12.67 -10.74
CA ALA A 156 12.45 11.62 -10.14
C ALA A 156 13.42 12.18 -9.10
N TRP A 157 14.15 13.25 -9.42
CA TRP A 157 15.20 13.77 -8.53
C TRP A 157 14.62 14.43 -7.29
N PHE A 158 13.63 15.31 -7.44
CA PHE A 158 13.08 16.07 -6.30
C PHE A 158 12.25 15.20 -5.36
N THR A 159 11.75 14.06 -5.81
CA THR A 159 10.93 13.16 -4.98
C THR A 159 11.67 11.91 -4.53
N ILE A 160 12.94 11.70 -4.92
CA ILE A 160 13.64 10.43 -4.68
C ILE A 160 13.66 9.95 -3.22
N PRO A 161 13.83 10.81 -2.19
CA PRO A 161 13.81 10.33 -0.81
C PRO A 161 12.47 9.71 -0.45
N LEU A 162 11.38 10.30 -0.94
CA LEU A 162 10.02 9.81 -0.73
C LEU A 162 9.75 8.55 -1.57
N LEU A 163 10.16 8.54 -2.84
CA LEU A 163 9.96 7.39 -3.74
C LEU A 163 10.68 6.13 -3.26
N LEU A 164 11.86 6.27 -2.64
CA LEU A 164 12.62 5.14 -2.10
C LEU A 164 12.03 4.59 -0.80
N LEU A 165 11.35 5.43 -0.01
CA LEU A 165 10.85 5.04 1.30
C LEU A 165 9.89 3.84 1.21
N SER A 166 8.92 3.88 0.29
CA SER A 166 7.93 2.81 0.13
C SER A 166 8.53 1.45 -0.26
N PRO A 167 9.34 1.30 -1.34
CA PRO A 167 9.92 0.01 -1.69
C PRO A 167 10.96 -0.49 -0.68
N ILE A 168 11.74 0.40 -0.06
CA ILE A 168 12.73 -0.03 0.95
C ILE A 168 12.00 -0.60 2.18
N THR A 169 10.96 0.08 2.64
CA THR A 169 10.14 -0.41 3.76
C THR A 169 9.42 -1.71 3.39
N ALA A 170 8.96 -1.88 2.14
CA ALA A 170 8.44 -3.16 1.65
C ALA A 170 9.48 -4.29 1.75
N LEU A 171 10.73 -4.05 1.31
CA LEU A 171 11.81 -5.03 1.41
C LEU A 171 12.16 -5.38 2.86
N PHE A 172 12.12 -4.41 3.77
CA PHE A 172 12.26 -4.67 5.20
C PHE A 172 11.13 -5.56 5.73
N MET A 173 9.88 -5.29 5.37
CA MET A 173 8.75 -6.14 5.77
C MET A 173 8.89 -7.57 5.24
N LEU A 174 9.25 -7.73 3.97
CA LEU A 174 9.49 -9.04 3.32
C LEU A 174 10.64 -9.81 4.00
N SER A 175 11.64 -9.09 4.52
CA SER A 175 12.78 -9.66 5.24
C SER A 175 12.52 -9.87 6.73
N GLY A 176 11.31 -9.55 7.23
CA GLY A 176 10.99 -9.62 8.66
C GLY A 176 11.70 -8.58 9.54
N ILE A 177 12.31 -7.55 8.93
CA ILE A 177 12.97 -6.45 9.64
C ILE A 177 11.88 -5.45 10.06
N THR A 178 11.74 -5.22 11.36
CA THR A 178 10.62 -4.44 11.93
C THR A 178 11.05 -3.21 12.73
N PHE A 179 12.31 -3.16 13.18
CA PHE A 179 12.83 -2.14 14.10
C PHE A 179 11.99 -1.94 15.37
N GLN A 180 11.27 -2.98 15.80
CA GLN A 180 10.40 -2.93 16.96
C GLN A 180 11.03 -3.65 18.16
N GLY A 181 10.72 -3.20 19.38
CA GLY A 181 11.11 -3.90 20.61
C GLY A 181 10.43 -5.27 20.76
N ALA A 182 10.88 -6.06 21.73
CA ALA A 182 10.22 -7.33 22.03
C ALA A 182 8.77 -7.09 22.45
N PRO A 183 7.79 -7.81 21.89
CA PRO A 183 6.42 -7.71 22.35
C PRO A 183 6.30 -8.29 23.77
N PRO A 184 5.37 -7.78 24.59
CA PRO A 184 5.07 -8.34 25.91
C PRO A 184 4.69 -9.83 25.80
N ALA A 185 4.95 -10.61 26.84
CA ALA A 185 4.63 -12.05 26.85
C ALA A 185 3.15 -12.27 26.54
N ALA A 186 2.84 -13.33 25.77
CA ALA A 186 1.46 -13.70 25.54
C ALA A 186 0.84 -14.22 26.84
N ALA A 187 -0.42 -13.88 27.10
CA ALA A 187 -1.16 -14.45 28.21
C ALA A 187 -1.31 -15.98 28.02
N ALA A 188 -1.32 -16.72 29.13
CA ALA A 188 -1.45 -18.18 29.10
C ALA A 188 -2.76 -18.66 28.44
N LYS A 189 -3.83 -17.87 28.56
CA LYS A 189 -5.10 -18.09 27.88
C LYS A 189 -5.58 -16.80 27.21
N PRO A 190 -5.97 -16.84 25.92
CA PRO A 190 -6.58 -15.70 25.26
C PRO A 190 -7.90 -15.30 25.93
N LEU A 191 -8.12 -14.00 26.08
CA LEU A 191 -9.36 -13.45 26.63
C LEU A 191 -10.54 -13.73 25.67
N PRO A 192 -11.72 -14.14 26.18
CA PRO A 192 -12.93 -14.28 25.36
C PRO A 192 -13.29 -12.97 24.63
N LEU A 193 -13.88 -13.06 23.44
CA LEU A 193 -14.11 -11.90 22.57
C LEU A 193 -14.95 -10.80 23.24
N ILE A 194 -16.03 -11.17 23.91
CA ILE A 194 -16.91 -10.22 24.64
C ILE A 194 -16.16 -9.51 25.75
N GLU A 195 -15.36 -10.26 26.53
CA GLU A 195 -14.54 -9.70 27.60
C GLU A 195 -13.47 -8.75 27.05
N ALA A 196 -12.86 -9.10 25.91
CA ALA A 196 -11.90 -8.24 25.24
C ALA A 196 -12.52 -6.95 24.71
N VAL A 197 -13.74 -6.99 24.16
CA VAL A 197 -14.46 -5.76 23.76
C VAL A 197 -14.71 -4.86 24.96
N ARG A 198 -15.15 -5.43 26.10
CA ARG A 198 -15.39 -4.66 27.33
C ARG A 198 -14.10 -4.06 27.89
N ALA A 199 -13.00 -4.81 27.89
CA ALA A 199 -11.69 -4.31 28.34
C ALA A 199 -11.19 -3.14 27.49
N ILE A 200 -11.40 -3.17 26.16
CA ILE A 200 -11.09 -2.05 25.27
C ILE A 200 -11.96 -0.84 25.62
N ALA A 201 -13.27 -1.02 25.77
CA ALA A 201 -14.22 0.06 26.02
C ALA A 201 -13.97 0.82 27.34
N GLN A 202 -13.26 0.21 28.30
CA GLN A 202 -12.90 0.87 29.56
C GLN A 202 -11.83 1.95 29.40
N SER A 203 -11.01 1.88 28.34
CA SER A 203 -9.83 2.74 28.17
C SER A 203 -9.73 3.40 26.80
N HIS A 204 -10.46 2.91 25.80
CA HIS A 204 -10.39 3.38 24.41
C HIS A 204 -11.79 3.48 23.81
N ASP A 205 -11.94 4.40 22.86
CA ASP A 205 -13.17 4.56 22.09
C ASP A 205 -13.32 3.42 21.06
N LEU A 206 -14.41 2.65 21.17
CA LEU A 206 -14.74 1.59 20.21
C LEU A 206 -15.06 2.13 18.81
N ALA A 207 -15.44 3.39 18.66
CA ALA A 207 -15.58 4.03 17.35
C ALA A 207 -14.25 4.20 16.59
N LYS A 208 -13.13 4.03 17.28
CA LYS A 208 -11.79 4.03 16.69
C LYS A 208 -11.20 2.61 16.54
N LEU A 209 -11.91 1.58 16.99
CA LEU A 209 -11.49 0.18 16.83
C LEU A 209 -11.69 -0.28 15.38
N THR A 210 -10.63 -0.76 14.74
CA THR A 210 -10.69 -1.32 13.36
C THR A 210 -10.78 -2.84 13.38
N SER A 211 -10.07 -3.50 14.29
CA SER A 211 -10.09 -4.95 14.41
C SER A 211 -9.65 -5.42 15.78
N LEU A 212 -10.18 -6.57 16.19
CA LEU A 212 -9.82 -7.29 17.40
C LEU A 212 -9.72 -8.77 17.04
N ARG A 213 -8.57 -9.41 17.22
CA ARG A 213 -8.40 -10.82 16.83
C ARG A 213 -7.26 -11.48 17.59
N ASN A 214 -7.32 -12.80 17.73
CA ASN A 214 -6.20 -13.57 18.24
C ASN A 214 -5.09 -13.72 17.18
N ARG A 215 -3.85 -13.31 17.50
CA ARG A 215 -2.66 -13.50 16.65
C ARG A 215 -1.46 -13.88 17.51
N GLY A 216 -0.85 -15.04 17.23
CA GLY A 216 0.31 -15.52 17.96
C GLY A 216 0.04 -15.73 19.46
N GLY A 217 -1.16 -16.20 19.81
CA GLY A 217 -1.59 -16.41 21.20
C GLY A 217 -2.01 -15.14 21.95
N ARG A 218 -1.98 -13.97 21.30
CA ARG A 218 -2.37 -12.69 21.90
C ARG A 218 -3.67 -12.19 21.30
N VAL A 219 -4.58 -11.68 22.12
CA VAL A 219 -5.72 -10.89 21.64
C VAL A 219 -5.19 -9.52 21.27
N MET A 220 -5.19 -9.19 19.97
CA MET A 220 -4.67 -7.94 19.44
C MET A 220 -5.79 -7.04 18.95
N ALA A 221 -5.83 -5.80 19.43
CA ALA A 221 -6.67 -4.73 18.91
C ALA A 221 -5.87 -3.80 17.99
N ARG A 222 -6.49 -3.28 16.93
CA ARG A 222 -5.96 -2.16 16.15
C ARG A 222 -6.89 -0.97 16.29
N ILE A 223 -6.39 0.12 16.85
CA ILE A 223 -7.19 1.29 17.26
C ILE A 223 -6.52 2.55 16.68
N TYR A 224 -7.31 3.45 16.10
CA TYR A 224 -6.83 4.78 15.70
C TYR A 224 -6.73 5.70 16.92
N GLU A 225 -5.54 6.26 17.16
CA GLU A 225 -5.26 7.26 18.20
C GLU A 225 -4.47 8.40 17.60
N ASP A 226 -4.95 9.63 17.77
CA ASP A 226 -4.26 10.85 17.31
C ASP A 226 -3.81 10.79 15.83
N GLY A 227 -4.58 10.08 14.98
CA GLY A 227 -4.29 9.87 13.57
C GLY A 227 -3.28 8.76 13.27
N GLU A 228 -2.87 7.96 14.26
CA GLU A 228 -2.03 6.76 14.10
C GLU A 228 -2.85 5.48 14.30
N LEU A 229 -2.71 4.49 13.41
CA LEU A 229 -3.27 3.15 13.63
C LEU A 229 -2.35 2.32 14.53
N ARG A 230 -2.63 2.30 15.82
CA ARG A 230 -1.82 1.61 16.83
C ARG A 230 -2.31 0.19 17.08
N ALA A 231 -1.39 -0.68 17.48
CA ALA A 231 -1.68 -2.04 17.88
C ALA A 231 -1.60 -2.17 19.40
N TYR A 232 -2.55 -2.88 19.98
CA TYR A 232 -2.66 -3.14 21.41
C TYR A 232 -2.78 -4.63 21.67
N THR A 233 -2.26 -5.09 22.79
CA THR A 233 -2.61 -6.39 23.35
C THR A 233 -3.70 -6.19 24.39
N VAL A 234 -4.67 -7.10 24.41
CA VAL A 234 -5.80 -7.08 25.34
C VAL A 234 -5.70 -8.31 26.23
N SER A 235 -5.75 -8.10 27.54
CA SER A 235 -5.60 -9.13 28.56
C SER A 235 -6.50 -8.83 29.75
N ALA A 236 -6.55 -9.75 30.73
CA ALA A 236 -7.28 -9.53 31.98
C ALA A 236 -6.74 -8.33 32.78
N ASP A 237 -5.44 -8.04 32.67
CA ASP A 237 -4.78 -6.92 33.34
C ASP A 237 -5.03 -5.57 32.63
N GLY A 238 -5.71 -5.59 31.49
CA GLY A 238 -6.06 -4.41 30.71
C GLY A 238 -5.48 -4.41 29.30
N VAL A 239 -5.43 -3.20 28.72
CA VAL A 239 -5.03 -2.92 27.34
C VAL A 239 -3.67 -2.24 27.35
N ALA A 240 -2.68 -2.86 26.70
CA ALA A 240 -1.30 -2.36 26.67
C ALA A 240 -0.81 -2.18 25.22
N PRO A 241 -0.10 -1.08 24.91
CA PRO A 241 0.39 -0.82 23.56
C PRO A 241 1.45 -1.85 23.16
N LEU A 242 1.40 -2.28 21.90
CA LEU A 242 2.44 -3.08 21.29
C LEU A 242 3.52 -2.19 20.66
N PRO A 243 4.78 -2.67 20.58
CA PRO A 243 5.84 -1.92 19.94
C PRO A 243 5.54 -1.68 18.46
N ARG A 244 5.95 -0.51 17.96
CA ARG A 244 5.69 -0.08 16.58
C ARG A 244 6.57 -0.83 15.59
N ASN A 245 5.95 -1.44 14.58
CA ASN A 245 6.65 -1.94 13.40
C ASN A 245 6.89 -0.76 12.44
N TRP A 246 8.05 -0.13 12.51
CA TRP A 246 8.34 1.10 11.77
C TRP A 246 8.25 0.96 10.25
N PRO A 247 8.80 -0.09 9.62
CA PRO A 247 8.67 -0.28 8.18
C PRO A 247 7.21 -0.40 7.76
N ARG A 248 6.41 -1.18 8.49
CA ARG A 248 4.96 -1.29 8.22
C ARG A 248 4.25 0.04 8.40
N LEU A 249 4.54 0.75 9.48
CA LEU A 249 3.90 2.01 9.81
C LEU A 249 4.13 3.06 8.70
N LEU A 250 5.38 3.19 8.24
CA LEU A 250 5.76 4.08 7.15
C LEU A 250 5.19 3.64 5.80
N HIS A 251 5.25 2.34 5.50
CA HIS A 251 4.78 1.78 4.23
C HIS A 251 3.26 1.90 4.07
N GLU A 252 2.49 1.51 5.09
CA GLU A 252 1.03 1.58 5.08
C GLU A 252 0.51 3.02 5.14
N GLY A 253 1.33 3.98 5.60
CA GLY A 253 0.92 5.38 5.75
C GLY A 253 -0.05 5.57 6.91
N ASN A 254 0.17 4.85 8.01
CA ASN A 254 -0.73 4.76 9.17
C ASN A 254 -0.26 5.57 10.39
N TRP A 255 0.71 6.47 10.24
CA TRP A 255 1.31 7.25 11.35
C TRP A 255 0.73 8.65 11.55
N TRP A 256 0.14 9.23 10.50
CA TRP A 256 -0.63 10.47 10.58
C TRP A 256 -1.60 10.50 9.41
N THR A 257 -2.65 9.69 9.52
CA THR A 257 -3.60 9.24 8.48
C THR A 257 -3.78 10.18 7.29
N LEU A 258 -4.15 11.43 7.53
CA LEU A 258 -4.36 12.42 6.48
C LEU A 258 -3.05 12.78 5.74
N LEU A 259 -1.98 13.09 6.47
CA LEU A 259 -0.70 13.46 5.89
C LEU A 259 -0.01 12.25 5.25
N SER A 260 0.14 11.17 5.99
CA SER A 260 0.86 9.98 5.54
C SER A 260 0.14 9.25 4.40
N GLY A 261 -1.18 9.18 4.45
CA GLY A 261 -1.99 8.70 3.33
C GLY A 261 -1.82 9.57 2.09
N SER A 262 -1.90 10.90 2.24
CA SER A 262 -1.71 11.84 1.12
C SER A 262 -0.31 11.75 0.51
N LEU A 263 0.74 11.59 1.33
CA LEU A 263 2.09 11.37 0.86
C LEU A 263 2.20 10.07 0.05
N ASN A 264 1.54 8.99 0.47
CA ASN A 264 1.49 7.73 -0.27
C ASN A 264 0.73 7.86 -1.61
N VAL A 265 -0.36 8.65 -1.64
CA VAL A 265 -1.08 8.98 -2.89
C VAL A 265 -0.15 9.71 -3.86
N ILE A 266 0.51 10.78 -3.40
CA ILE A 266 1.46 11.57 -4.19
C ILE A 266 2.60 10.67 -4.71
N THR A 267 3.17 9.85 -3.83
CA THR A 267 4.24 8.89 -4.17
C THR A 267 3.78 7.96 -5.29
N SER A 268 2.60 7.36 -5.15
CA SER A 268 2.03 6.45 -6.16
C SER A 268 1.81 7.15 -7.50
N VAL A 269 1.23 8.36 -7.49
CA VAL A 269 1.01 9.15 -8.71
C VAL A 269 2.33 9.48 -9.40
N VAL A 270 3.35 9.88 -8.65
CA VAL A 270 4.68 10.18 -9.21
C VAL A 270 5.33 8.92 -9.77
N LEU A 271 5.27 7.78 -9.09
CA LEU A 271 5.81 6.51 -9.59
C LEU A 271 5.12 6.06 -10.88
N ILE A 272 3.79 6.14 -10.93
CA ILE A 272 3.01 5.85 -12.15
C ILE A 272 3.40 6.81 -13.27
N GLY A 273 3.51 8.10 -12.98
CA GLY A 273 3.95 9.12 -13.92
C GLY A 273 5.35 8.85 -14.47
N LEU A 274 6.31 8.48 -13.61
CA LEU A 274 7.68 8.14 -13.99
C LEU A 274 7.72 6.88 -14.87
N LEU A 275 7.00 5.84 -14.49
CA LEU A 275 6.91 4.61 -15.28
C LEU A 275 6.28 4.88 -16.65
N GLY A 276 5.13 5.58 -16.68
CA GLY A 276 4.41 5.95 -17.89
C GLY A 276 5.25 6.82 -18.83
N THR A 277 5.87 7.88 -18.31
CA THR A 277 6.76 8.74 -19.12
C THR A 277 7.99 7.98 -19.61
N GLY A 278 8.54 7.04 -18.82
CA GLY A 278 9.60 6.13 -19.23
C GLY A 278 9.20 5.27 -20.44
N LEU A 279 8.04 4.62 -20.38
CA LEU A 279 7.48 3.81 -21.46
C LEU A 279 7.19 4.62 -22.72
N VAL A 280 6.59 5.81 -22.58
CA VAL A 280 6.31 6.72 -23.70
C VAL A 280 7.62 7.16 -24.38
N MET A 281 8.63 7.54 -23.60
CA MET A 281 9.94 7.92 -24.15
C MET A 281 10.63 6.77 -24.88
N TRP A 282 10.47 5.53 -24.40
CA TRP A 282 11.00 4.35 -25.07
C TRP A 282 10.25 4.08 -26.39
N GLY A 283 8.91 4.07 -26.36
CA GLY A 283 8.07 3.82 -27.53
C GLY A 283 8.30 4.85 -28.64
N ARG A 284 8.36 6.15 -28.29
CA ARG A 284 8.67 7.22 -29.25
C ARG A 284 10.03 7.04 -29.94
N ARG A 285 11.03 6.45 -29.29
CA ARG A 285 12.36 6.22 -29.91
C ARG A 285 12.36 5.02 -30.84
N LYS A 286 11.57 3.98 -30.53
CA LYS A 286 11.54 2.74 -31.31
C LYS A 286 10.61 2.83 -32.52
N LEU A 287 9.50 3.56 -32.37
CA LEU A 287 8.45 3.71 -33.39
C LEU A 287 8.68 4.92 -34.31
N ARG A 288 9.65 5.80 -34.02
CA ARG A 288 9.96 6.93 -34.91
C ARG A 288 10.52 6.37 -36.22
N PRO A 289 9.89 6.67 -37.38
CA PRO A 289 10.43 6.29 -38.67
C PRO A 289 11.87 6.77 -38.78
N ARG A 290 12.77 5.84 -39.07
CA ARG A 290 14.17 6.17 -39.38
C ARG A 290 14.12 6.84 -40.74
N ASN A 291 13.98 8.17 -40.78
CA ASN A 291 14.02 8.92 -42.04
C ASN A 291 15.29 8.50 -42.78
N ARG A 292 15.10 7.74 -43.87
CA ARG A 292 16.12 7.45 -44.88
C ARG A 292 16.45 8.77 -45.59
N ARG A 293 17.15 9.67 -44.91
CA ARG A 293 17.81 10.83 -45.53
C ARG A 293 19.27 10.49 -45.71
N ALA A 294 19.56 9.72 -46.76
CA ALA A 294 20.87 9.59 -47.39
C ALA A 294 20.79 8.66 -48.62
N VAL A 295 19.87 8.90 -49.57
CA VAL A 295 20.01 8.41 -50.95
C VAL A 295 19.37 9.45 -51.87
N ASP A 296 19.92 10.67 -51.91
CA ASP A 296 19.57 11.61 -52.99
C ASP A 296 20.60 12.75 -53.18
N VAL A 297 21.88 12.47 -52.99
CA VAL A 297 22.97 13.44 -53.28
C VAL A 297 23.98 12.87 -54.31
N GLY A 298 23.64 11.77 -54.98
CA GLY A 298 24.59 11.06 -55.86
C GLY A 298 24.29 11.05 -57.36
N ARG A 299 23.18 11.63 -57.83
CA ARG A 299 22.76 11.50 -59.25
C ARG A 299 22.65 12.79 -60.06
N GLY A 300 23.13 13.91 -59.52
CA GLY A 300 23.09 15.22 -60.19
C GLY A 300 24.42 15.70 -60.79
N ALA A 301 25.51 14.95 -60.68
CA ALA A 301 26.85 15.42 -61.06
C ALA A 301 27.52 14.50 -62.08
N ALA A 302 26.98 14.45 -63.30
CA ALA A 302 27.72 14.11 -64.51
C ALA A 302 26.81 14.35 -65.71
N VAL A 303 26.96 15.48 -66.39
CA VAL A 303 27.18 15.59 -67.86
C VAL A 303 27.39 17.06 -68.18
N GLY A 304 28.58 17.37 -68.68
CA GLY A 304 28.90 18.58 -69.43
C GLY A 304 30.41 18.74 -69.55
N PRO A 305 30.97 19.28 -70.64
CA PRO A 305 30.51 19.32 -72.04
C PRO A 305 31.46 18.52 -72.96
N VAL A 306 31.06 18.23 -74.20
CA VAL A 306 32.01 17.91 -75.28
C VAL A 306 31.77 18.90 -76.42
N SER A 307 32.86 19.59 -76.74
CA SER A 307 33.22 20.47 -77.85
C SER A 307 32.24 20.66 -79.01
#